data_AF-A0A523RS09-F1
#
_entry.id   AF-A0A523RS09-F1
#
_cell.length_a   1.000
_cell.length_b   1.000
_cell.length_c   1.000
_cell.angle_alpha   90.00
_cell.angle_beta   90.00
_cell.angle_gamma   90.00
#
_symmetry.space_group_name_H-M   'P 1'
#
loop_
_entity.id
_entity.type
_entity.pdbx_description
1 polymer ?
#
loop_
_entity_poly.entity_id
_entity_poly.type
_entity_poly.pdbx_seq_one_letter_code
_entity_poly.pdbx_strand_id
1 'polypeptide(L)' 'AEIAAMAASILGVADLAAERMDQGTLEEILMTNEKGLMIMKSAGEKAILVLAARKGLKTGLLVYAANTAVEKIAPLL' A
#
# COMPACT_ATOMS: atom_id res chain seq x y z
N ALA A 1 -11.64 -7.72 -9.41
CA ALA A 1 -11.22 -8.93 -8.68
C ALA A 1 -9.71 -9.16 -8.78
N GLU A 2 -9.13 -9.16 -9.98
CA GLU A 2 -7.70 -9.48 -10.19
C GLU A 2 -6.73 -8.56 -9.42
N ILE A 3 -6.92 -7.23 -9.48
CA ILE A 3 -6.04 -6.27 -8.78
C ILE A 3 -6.08 -6.46 -7.27
N ALA A 4 -7.26 -6.73 -6.70
CA ALA A 4 -7.41 -6.95 -5.26
C ALA A 4 -6.69 -8.23 -4.80
N ALA A 5 -6.82 -9.32 -5.58
CA ALA A 5 -6.12 -10.57 -5.30
C ALA A 5 -4.59 -10.40 -5.42
N MET A 6 -4.11 -9.69 -6.45
CA MET A 6 -2.69 -9.40 -6.60
C MET A 6 -2.15 -8.55 -5.44
N ALA A 7 -2.86 -7.50 -5.04
CA ALA A 7 -2.46 -6.63 -3.93
C ALA A 7 -2.39 -7.42 -2.61
N ALA A 8 -3.38 -8.28 -2.34
CA ALA A 8 -3.38 -9.14 -1.16
C ALA A 8 -2.19 -10.12 -1.16
N SER A 9 -1.90 -10.74 -2.30
CA SER A 9 -0.74 -11.64 -2.44
C SER A 9 0.58 -10.91 -2.24
N ILE A 10 0.75 -9.73 -2.83
CA ILE A 10 1.98 -8.93 -2.70
C ILE A 10 2.18 -8.49 -1.25
N LEU A 11 1.14 -7.97 -0.60
CA LEU A 11 1.20 -7.59 0.82
C LEU A 11 1.53 -8.78 1.72
N GLY A 12 0.89 -9.94 1.52
CA GLY A 12 1.18 -11.12 2.33
C GLY A 12 2.62 -11.63 2.18
N VAL A 13 3.17 -11.59 0.96
CA VAL A 13 4.58 -11.96 0.72
C VAL A 13 5.54 -10.92 1.33
N ALA A 14 5.22 -9.63 1.21
CA ALA A 14 6.03 -8.57 1.80
C ALA A 14 6.02 -8.60 3.33
N ASP A 15 4.89 -8.90 3.95
CA ASP A 15 4.75 -9.02 5.40
C ASP A 15 5.58 -10.20 5.92
N LEU A 16 5.48 -11.35 5.25
CA LEU A 16 6.36 -12.50 5.53
C LEU A 16 7.84 -12.15 5.33
N ALA A 17 8.19 -11.39 4.29
CA ALA A 17 9.57 -10.97 4.07
C ALA A 17 10.06 -10.04 5.19
N ALA A 18 9.24 -9.08 5.63
CA ALA A 18 9.56 -8.18 6.74
C ALA A 18 9.81 -8.96 8.04
N GLU A 19 8.96 -9.95 8.35
CA GLU A 19 9.14 -10.86 9.49
C GLU A 19 10.45 -11.65 9.37
N ARG A 20 10.70 -12.30 8.22
CA ARG A 20 11.88 -13.14 8.00
C ARG A 20 13.19 -12.37 7.97
N MET A 21 13.13 -11.08 7.61
CA MET A 21 14.28 -10.19 7.53
C MET A 21 14.45 -9.31 8.78
N ASP A 22 13.69 -9.55 9.84
CA ASP A 22 13.73 -8.81 11.11
C ASP A 22 13.57 -7.28 10.91
N GLN A 23 12.62 -6.89 10.05
CA GLN A 23 12.32 -5.48 9.75
C GLN A 23 11.13 -4.93 10.57
N GLY A 24 10.49 -5.77 11.39
CA GLY A 24 9.29 -5.42 12.14
C GLY A 24 8.02 -5.50 11.29
N THR A 25 7.00 -4.72 11.65
CA THR A 25 5.68 -4.75 11.01
C THR A 25 5.68 -3.96 9.71
N LEU A 26 5.15 -4.55 8.64
CA LEU A 26 4.98 -3.87 7.35
C LEU A 26 3.93 -2.77 7.46
N GLU A 27 4.32 -1.51 7.25
CA GLU A 27 3.38 -0.38 7.22
C GLU A 27 2.74 -0.19 5.84
N GLU A 28 3.56 -0.19 4.79
CA GLU A 28 3.13 0.03 3.41
C GLU A 28 4.18 -0.43 2.40
N ILE A 29 3.73 -0.67 1.17
CA ILE A 29 4.59 -0.95 0.02
C ILE A 29 4.54 0.24 -0.92
N LEU A 30 5.70 0.82 -1.22
CA LEU A 30 5.86 1.82 -2.28
C LEU A 30 6.57 1.20 -3.48
N MET A 31 5.84 1.03 -4.57
CA MET A 31 6.33 0.48 -5.82
C MET A 31 6.64 1.62 -6.81
N THR A 32 7.88 1.65 -7.31
CA THR A 32 8.27 2.52 -8.44
C THR A 32 8.28 1.69 -9.71
N ASN A 33 7.64 2.18 -10.77
CA ASN A 33 7.56 1.49 -12.05
C ASN A 33 7.67 2.49 -13.22
N GLU A 34 7.63 1.99 -14.44
CA GLU A 34 7.76 2.81 -15.65
C GLU A 34 6.62 3.83 -15.81
N LYS A 35 5.46 3.56 -15.21
CA LYS A 35 4.26 4.41 -15.25
C LYS A 35 4.23 5.45 -14.12
N GLY A 36 5.03 5.27 -13.07
CA GLY A 36 5.14 6.17 -11.94
C GLY A 36 5.30 5.45 -10.61
N LEU A 37 4.40 5.75 -9.68
CA LEU A 37 4.42 5.22 -8.32
C LEU A 37 3.10 4.51 -8.01
N MET A 38 3.16 3.45 -7.22
CA MET A 38 1.99 2.81 -6.63
C MET A 38 2.25 2.59 -5.15
N ILE A 39 1.23 2.79 -4.32
CA ILE A 39 1.28 2.52 -2.89
C ILE A 39 0.18 1.52 -2.52
N MET A 40 0.53 0.54 -1.69
CA MET A 40 -0.39 -0.45 -1.16
C MET A 40 -0.24 -0.49 0.37
N LYS A 41 -1.34 -0.39 1.10
CA LYS A 41 -1.33 -0.47 2.57
C LYS A 41 -2.66 -0.96 3.13
N SER A 42 -2.64 -1.47 4.34
CA SER A 42 -3.85 -1.87 5.05
C SER A 42 -4.75 -0.65 5.31
N ALA A 43 -6.07 -0.85 5.13
CA ALA A 43 -7.10 0.12 5.43
C ALA A 43 -8.11 -0.54 6.39
N GLY A 44 -7.92 -0.35 7.69
CA GLY A 44 -8.61 -1.15 8.71
C GLY A 44 -8.14 -2.61 8.71
N GLU A 45 -8.94 -3.49 9.34
CA GLU A 45 -8.55 -4.90 9.52
C GLU A 45 -8.74 -5.76 8.27
N LYS A 46 -9.67 -5.40 7.38
CA LYS A 46 -10.17 -6.29 6.32
C LYS A 46 -10.04 -5.74 4.91
N ALA A 47 -9.43 -4.57 4.72
CA ALA A 47 -9.25 -3.99 3.40
C ALA A 47 -7.84 -3.51 3.14
N ILE A 48 -7.54 -3.37 1.86
CA ILE A 48 -6.28 -2.87 1.34
C ILE A 48 -6.59 -1.64 0.49
N LEU A 49 -5.92 -0.54 0.77
CA LEU A 49 -5.91 0.64 -0.09
C LEU A 49 -4.79 0.50 -1.13
N VAL A 50 -5.14 0.71 -2.39
CA VAL A 50 -4.19 0.78 -3.50
C VAL A 50 -4.36 2.12 -4.21
N LEU A 51 -3.29 2.92 -4.28
CA LEU A 51 -3.27 4.16 -5.06
C LEU A 51 -2.15 4.09 -6.10
N ALA A 52 -2.42 4.58 -7.30
CA ALA A 52 -1.42 4.71 -8.36
C ALA A 52 -1.31 6.18 -8.78
N ALA A 53 -0.08 6.62 -9.02
CA ALA A 53 0.25 7.96 -9.44
C ALA A 53 1.12 7.92 -10.69
N ARG A 54 0.87 8.86 -11.60
CA ARG A 54 1.71 9.07 -12.79
C ARG A 54 3.14 9.45 -12.40
N LYS A 55 4.07 9.15 -13.29
CA LYS A 55 5.47 9.57 -13.18
C LYS A 55 5.58 11.08 -12.94
N GLY A 56 6.47 11.47 -12.05
CA GLY A 56 6.71 12.87 -11.68
C GLY A 56 5.87 13.39 -10.51
N LEU A 57 4.92 12.61 -9.97
CA LEU A 57 4.34 12.94 -8.66
C LEU A 57 5.41 12.82 -7.57
N LYS A 58 5.45 13.78 -6.65
CA LYS A 58 6.33 13.70 -5.47
C LYS A 58 5.87 12.55 -4.58
N THR A 59 6.78 11.63 -4.24
CA THR A 59 6.49 10.47 -3.39
C THR A 59 5.75 10.84 -2.10
N GLY A 60 6.21 11.88 -1.41
CA GLY A 60 5.58 12.34 -0.17
C GLY A 60 4.12 12.78 -0.32
N LEU A 61 3.70 13.26 -1.50
CA LEU A 61 2.30 13.59 -1.77
C LEU A 61 1.44 12.33 -1.93
N LEU A 62 2.00 11.25 -2.51
CA LEU A 62 1.31 9.97 -2.62
C LEU A 62 1.11 9.33 -1.24
N VAL A 63 2.15 9.33 -0.41
CA VAL A 63 2.09 8.84 0.98
C VAL A 63 1.07 9.65 1.78
N TYR A 64 1.12 10.98 1.69
CA TYR A 64 0.14 11.86 2.36
C TYR A 64 -1.30 11.56 1.93
N ALA A 65 -1.53 11.40 0.62
CA ALA A 65 -2.85 11.05 0.10
C ALA A 65 -3.33 9.68 0.59
N ALA A 66 -2.43 8.69 0.65
CA ALA A 66 -2.74 7.35 1.14
C ALA A 66 -3.14 7.38 2.63
N ASN A 67 -2.35 8.05 3.48
CA ASN A 67 -2.65 8.19 4.90
C ASN A 67 -3.99 8.89 5.13
N THR A 68 -4.21 10.01 4.45
CA THR A 68 -5.48 10.77 4.52
C THR A 68 -6.68 9.92 4.08
N ALA A 69 -6.50 9.07 3.06
CA ALA A 69 -7.57 8.18 2.60
C ALA A 69 -7.85 7.05 3.61
N VAL A 70 -6.81 6.43 4.17
CA VAL A 70 -6.96 5.38 5.19
C VAL A 70 -7.68 5.92 6.43
N GLU A 71 -7.31 7.09 6.94
CA GLU A 71 -7.97 7.72 8.09
C GLU A 71 -9.47 7.92 7.89
N LYS A 72 -9.90 8.17 6.65
CA LYS A 72 -11.32 8.36 6.30
C LYS A 72 -12.07 7.06 6.04
N ILE A 73 -11.39 6.04 5.53
CA ILE A 73 -12.03 4.78 5.10
C ILE A 73 -12.00 3.74 6.22
N ALA A 74 -10.92 3.66 7.00
CA ALA A 74 -10.78 2.66 8.06
C ALA A 74 -11.95 2.65 9.08
N PRO A 75 -12.54 3.79 9.49
CA PRO A 75 -13.69 3.79 10.39
C PRO A 75 -15.00 3.26 9.77
N LEU A 76 -15.03 3.05 8.46
CA LEU A 76 -16.23 2.60 7.72
C LEU A 76 -16.20 1.09 7.41
N LEU A 77 -15.12 0.39 7.77
CA LEU A 77 -14.85 -1.02 7.46
C LEU A 77 -14.88 -1.87 8.73
#